data_AF-A0AAD7KRY1-F1
#
_entry.id   AF-A0AAD7KRY1-F1
#
_cell.length_a   1.000
_cell.length_b   1.000
_cell.length_c   1.000
_cell.angle_alpha   90.00
_cell.angle_beta   90.00
_cell.angle_gamma   90.00
#
_symmetry.space_group_name_H-M   'P 1'
#
loop_
_entity.id
_entity.type
_entity.pdbx_description
1 polymer ?
#
loop_
_entity_poly.entity_id
_entity_poly.type
_entity_poly.pdbx_seq_one_letter_code
_entity_poly.pdbx_strand_id
1 'polypeptide(L)'
;MESEMLSKKEFGGSLPVENVQALASRSNLKEIPTRHLRPKLEFEEVSVNEILHAPVIDMTKLRANETSYQDELAKLHLACKDWGFFQLINHGVSEEVIEKMKIETQEFFKLSMEEKSPYA
;
A
#
# COMPACT_ATOMS: atom_id res chain seq x y z
N MET A 1 0.54 -35.21 37.48
CA MET A 1 0.10 -34.96 36.09
C MET A 1 0.51 -33.55 35.76
N GLU A 2 1.76 -33.40 35.35
CA GLU A 2 2.32 -32.13 34.89
C GLU A 2 1.82 -31.92 33.47
N SER A 3 0.98 -30.91 33.27
CA SER A 3 0.61 -30.46 31.93
C SER A 3 1.82 -29.76 31.34
N GLU A 4 2.51 -30.42 30.41
CA GLU A 4 3.58 -29.82 29.63
C GLU A 4 3.06 -28.56 28.92
N MET A 5 3.57 -27.39 29.35
CA MET A 5 3.46 -26.14 28.61
C MET A 5 4.24 -26.29 27.31
N LEU A 6 3.58 -26.73 26.26
CA LEU A 6 4.11 -26.69 24.89
C LEU A 6 4.61 -25.28 24.60
N SER A 7 5.94 -25.14 24.50
CA SER A 7 6.59 -23.85 24.33
C SER A 7 6.21 -23.26 22.96
N LYS A 8 5.81 -21.99 22.96
CA LYS A 8 5.29 -21.21 21.82
C LYS A 8 6.30 -20.98 20.67
N LYS A 9 7.37 -21.79 20.57
CA LYS A 9 8.56 -21.55 19.74
C LYS A 9 8.49 -22.12 18.31
N GLU A 10 7.47 -22.89 17.94
CA GLU A 10 7.49 -23.66 16.68
C GLU A 10 6.61 -23.12 15.55
N PHE A 11 5.94 -21.99 15.73
CA PHE A 11 5.24 -21.31 14.63
C PHE A 11 6.00 -20.04 14.25
N GLY A 12 6.41 -19.94 12.98
CA GLY A 12 7.28 -18.89 12.45
C GLY A 12 6.94 -17.51 12.98
N GLY A 13 7.87 -16.93 13.75
CA GLY A 13 7.82 -15.56 14.19
C GLY A 13 8.45 -14.62 13.17
N SER A 14 7.99 -13.37 13.12
CA SER A 14 8.74 -12.32 12.45
C SER A 14 9.95 -11.92 13.31
N LEU A 15 11.06 -11.57 12.66
CA LEU A 15 12.16 -10.92 13.37
C LEU A 15 11.64 -9.59 13.94
N PRO A 16 11.92 -9.26 15.21
CA PRO A 16 11.68 -7.91 15.69
C PRO A 16 12.39 -6.90 14.78
N VAL A 17 11.61 -5.97 14.23
CA VAL A 17 12.10 -4.90 13.37
C VAL A 17 11.73 -3.60 14.05
N GLU A 18 12.72 -2.72 14.18
CA GLU A 18 12.48 -1.39 14.70
C GLU A 18 11.50 -0.62 13.81
N ASN A 19 10.61 0.17 14.43
CA ASN A 19 9.68 1.01 13.68
C ASN A 19 10.45 2.03 12.81
N VAL A 20 10.13 2.05 11.51
CA VAL A 20 10.85 2.88 10.53
C VAL A 20 10.62 4.39 10.75
N GLN A 21 9.44 4.79 11.25
CA GLN A 21 9.17 6.18 11.61
C GLN A 21 10.07 6.62 12.77
N ALA A 22 10.20 5.79 13.81
CA ALA A 22 11.11 6.06 14.93
C ALA A 22 12.58 6.12 14.47
N LEU A 23 12.99 5.21 13.59
CA LEU A 23 14.33 5.20 12.99
C LEU A 23 14.60 6.49 12.20
N ALA A 24 13.64 6.95 11.40
CA ALA A 24 13.74 8.17 10.60
C ALA A 24 13.79 9.46 11.44
N SER A 25 13.19 9.47 12.63
CA SER A 25 13.21 10.63 13.54
C SER A 25 14.52 10.77 14.33
N ARG A 26 15.44 9.79 14.27
CA ARG A 26 16.72 9.84 14.99
C ARG A 26 17.69 10.82 14.34
N SER A 27 18.18 11.78 15.12
CA SER A 27 19.18 12.76 14.67
C SER A 27 20.59 12.20 14.50
N ASN A 28 20.88 11.00 15.04
CA ASN A 28 22.20 10.38 15.02
C ASN A 28 22.34 9.21 14.02
N LEU A 29 21.36 9.03 13.12
CA LEU A 29 21.43 7.98 12.11
C LEU A 29 22.45 8.37 11.03
N LYS A 30 23.66 7.80 11.10
CA LYS A 30 24.73 8.07 10.13
C LYS A 30 24.52 7.33 8.80
N GLU A 31 23.94 6.13 8.86
CA GLU A 31 23.77 5.24 7.72
C GLU A 31 22.45 4.47 7.83
N ILE A 32 21.85 4.13 6.68
CA ILE A 32 20.65 3.28 6.63
C ILE A 32 21.04 1.86 7.06
N PRO A 33 20.31 1.22 8.00
CA PRO A 33 20.61 -0.14 8.42
C PRO A 33 20.65 -1.10 7.23
N THR A 34 21.63 -2.00 7.23
CA THR A 34 21.89 -2.94 6.12
C THR A 34 20.68 -3.77 5.71
N ARG A 35 19.76 -4.07 6.64
CA ARG A 35 18.49 -4.77 6.37
C ARG A 35 17.58 -4.03 5.38
N HIS A 36 17.65 -2.70 5.32
CA HIS A 36 16.86 -1.88 4.39
C HIS A 36 17.59 -1.60 3.08
N LEU A 37 18.87 -1.98 2.97
CA LEU A 37 19.61 -1.88 1.71
C LEU A 37 19.14 -3.00 0.79
N ARG A 38 18.55 -2.62 -0.35
CA ARG A 38 18.28 -3.58 -1.41
C ARG A 38 19.63 -3.96 -2.05
N PRO A 39 19.88 -5.25 -2.34
CA PRO A 39 20.98 -5.63 -3.21
C PRO A 39 20.91 -4.79 -4.49
N LYS A 40 22.07 -4.43 -5.05
CA LYS A 40 22.13 -3.93 -6.43
C LYS A 40 21.71 -5.06 -7.36
N LEU A 41 20.41 -5.31 -7.48
CA LEU A 41 19.89 -5.97 -8.64
C LEU A 41 20.12 -5.01 -9.79
N GLU A 42 20.67 -5.52 -10.89
CA GLU A 42 20.62 -4.87 -12.20
C GLU A 42 19.15 -4.84 -12.63
N PHE A 43 18.34 -4.00 -11.98
CA PHE A 43 17.08 -3.61 -12.57
C PHE A 43 17.44 -2.76 -13.78
N GLU A 44 16.92 -3.11 -14.95
CA GLU A 44 16.78 -2.13 -16.02
C GLU A 44 16.11 -0.92 -15.36
N GLU A 45 16.81 0.22 -15.33
CA GLU A 45 16.21 1.47 -14.90
C GLU A 45 14.90 1.59 -15.68
N VAL A 46 13.77 1.60 -14.97
CA VAL A 46 12.48 1.85 -15.61
C VAL A 46 12.62 3.23 -16.23
N SER A 47 12.77 3.24 -17.56
CA SER A 47 12.92 4.45 -18.35
C SER A 47 11.74 5.36 -17.99
N VAL A 48 12.04 6.44 -17.26
CA VAL A 48 11.05 7.46 -16.89
C VAL A 48 10.45 8.14 -18.14
N ASN A 49 11.06 7.89 -19.31
CA ASN A 49 10.65 8.44 -20.60
C ASN A 49 9.55 7.63 -21.28
N GLU A 50 9.28 6.39 -20.87
CA GLU A 50 8.09 5.64 -21.27
C GLU A 50 7.07 5.71 -20.13
N ILE A 51 6.40 6.86 -20.01
CA ILE A 51 5.30 7.01 -19.06
C ILE A 51 4.13 6.16 -19.55
N LEU A 52 4.18 4.86 -19.26
CA LEU A 52 3.03 3.98 -19.35
C LEU A 52 2.06 4.44 -18.26
N HIS A 53 1.13 5.33 -18.65
CA HIS A 53 0.05 5.75 -17.77
C HIS A 53 -0.85 4.56 -17.48
N ALA A 54 -1.00 4.21 -16.19
CA ALA A 54 -1.93 3.19 -15.76
C ALA A 54 -3.34 3.48 -16.33
N PRO A 55 -4.05 2.46 -16.84
CA PRO A 55 -5.39 2.65 -17.38
C PRO A 55 -6.30 3.34 -16.36
N VAL A 56 -7.14 4.28 -16.82
CA VAL A 56 -8.10 5.00 -15.97
C VAL A 56 -9.50 4.53 -16.32
N ILE A 57 -10.26 3.99 -15.38
CA ILE A 57 -11.61 3.46 -15.59
C ILE A 57 -12.63 4.40 -14.97
N ASP A 58 -13.62 4.80 -15.76
CA ASP A 58 -14.72 5.66 -15.32
C ASP A 58 -15.92 4.85 -14.83
N MET A 59 -16.11 4.83 -13.50
CA MET A 59 -17.18 4.06 -12.86
C MET A 59 -18.59 4.56 -13.19
N THR A 60 -18.74 5.81 -13.65
CA THR A 60 -20.07 6.29 -14.06
C THR A 60 -20.54 5.62 -15.34
N LYS A 61 -19.64 5.42 -16.31
CA LYS A 61 -19.93 4.73 -17.57
C LYS A 61 -20.19 3.24 -17.39
N LEU A 62 -19.59 2.63 -16.37
CA LEU A 62 -19.86 1.23 -15.99
C LEU A 62 -21.19 1.06 -15.23
N ARG A 63 -21.77 2.14 -14.70
CA ARG A 63 -23.07 2.11 -14.01
C ARG A 63 -24.21 2.57 -14.91
N ALA A 64 -23.93 3.42 -15.88
CA ALA A 64 -24.90 3.90 -16.84
C ALA A 64 -25.20 2.83 -17.89
N ASN A 65 -26.48 2.64 -18.25
CA ASN A 65 -26.87 1.84 -19.40
C ASN A 65 -26.79 2.69 -20.69
N GLU A 66 -25.66 3.38 -20.85
CA GLU A 66 -25.38 4.28 -21.96
C GLU A 66 -24.56 3.58 -23.05
N THR A 67 -24.49 4.20 -24.22
CA THR A 67 -23.67 3.72 -25.35
C THR A 67 -22.20 3.53 -25.00
N SER A 68 -21.69 4.23 -23.99
CA SER A 68 -20.28 4.15 -23.55
C SER A 68 -19.98 2.95 -22.63
N TYR A 69 -21.00 2.21 -22.17
CA TYR A 69 -20.82 1.09 -21.23
C TYR A 69 -19.92 0.00 -21.79
N GLN A 70 -20.15 -0.42 -23.04
CA GLN A 70 -19.39 -1.52 -23.65
C GLN A 70 -17.92 -1.15 -23.85
N ASP A 71 -17.64 0.10 -24.24
CA ASP A 71 -16.28 0.59 -24.42
C ASP A 71 -15.52 0.63 -23.08
N GLU A 72 -16.15 1.14 -22.03
CA GLU A 72 -15.52 1.21 -20.71
C GLU A 72 -15.36 -0.19 -20.08
N LEU A 73 -16.29 -1.11 -20.34
CA LEU A 73 -16.20 -2.51 -19.92
C LEU A 73 -15.04 -3.24 -20.64
N ALA A 74 -14.89 -3.03 -21.95
CA ALA A 74 -13.77 -3.59 -22.71
C ALA A 74 -12.43 -3.02 -22.19
N LYS A 75 -12.39 -1.73 -21.88
CA LYS A 75 -11.21 -1.09 -21.27
C LYS A 75 -10.87 -1.68 -19.91
N LEU A 76 -11.86 -1.91 -19.05
CA LEU A 76 -11.66 -2.59 -17.77
C LEU A 76 -11.13 -4.01 -17.96
N HIS A 77 -11.67 -4.76 -18.92
CA HIS A 77 -11.19 -6.10 -19.25
C HIS A 77 -9.71 -6.10 -19.65
N LEU A 78 -9.31 -5.20 -20.55
CA LEU A 78 -7.91 -5.06 -20.99
C LEU A 78 -7.00 -4.62 -19.84
N ALA A 79 -7.43 -3.70 -19.00
CA ALA A 79 -6.67 -3.29 -17.82
C ALA A 79 -6.44 -4.46 -16.84
N CYS A 80 -7.47 -5.28 -16.58
CA CYS A 80 -7.31 -6.47 -15.75
C CYS A 80 -6.39 -7.51 -16.37
N LYS A 81 -6.49 -7.73 -17.69
CA LYS A 81 -5.75 -8.78 -18.40
C LYS A 81 -4.29 -8.43 -18.65
N ASP A 82 -4.04 -7.22 -19.13
CA ASP A 82 -2.72 -6.84 -19.66
C ASP A 82 -1.90 -6.05 -18.62
N TRP A 83 -2.55 -5.37 -17.68
CA TRP A 83 -1.87 -4.57 -16.64
C TRP A 83 -1.93 -5.17 -15.25
N GLY A 84 -3.08 -5.71 -14.85
CA GLY A 84 -3.34 -6.10 -13.45
C GLY A 84 -3.44 -4.90 -12.48
N PHE A 85 -3.42 -3.68 -13.00
CA PHE A 85 -3.53 -2.42 -12.24
C PHE A 85 -4.20 -1.33 -13.08
N PHE A 86 -5.01 -0.48 -12.44
CA PHE A 86 -5.69 0.65 -13.05
C PHE A 86 -6.15 1.64 -11.97
N GLN A 87 -6.49 2.86 -12.38
CA GLN A 87 -7.06 3.89 -11.53
C GLN A 87 -8.57 3.97 -11.76
N LEU A 88 -9.35 4.18 -10.72
CA LEU A 88 -10.79 4.46 -10.83
C LEU A 88 -11.05 5.96 -10.68
N ILE A 89 -11.89 6.50 -11.54
CA ILE A 89 -12.49 7.85 -11.38
C ILE A 89 -14.00 7.74 -11.30
N ASN A 90 -14.63 8.79 -10.75
CA ASN A 90 -16.08 8.85 -10.56
C ASN A 90 -16.66 7.62 -9.84
N HIS A 91 -15.87 7.02 -8.93
CA HIS A 91 -16.19 5.79 -8.19
C HIS A 91 -17.37 5.94 -7.21
N GLY A 92 -17.88 7.16 -7.00
CA GLY A 92 -19.05 7.44 -6.18
C GLY A 92 -18.78 7.51 -4.67
N VAL A 93 -17.51 7.48 -4.26
CA VAL A 93 -17.11 7.78 -2.87
C VAL A 93 -16.90 9.28 -2.77
N SER A 94 -17.52 9.91 -1.78
CA SER A 94 -17.39 11.36 -1.54
C SER A 94 -15.93 11.74 -1.28
N GLU A 95 -15.50 12.87 -1.86
CA GLU A 95 -14.17 13.44 -1.61
C GLU A 95 -13.94 13.75 -0.13
N GLU A 96 -14.99 14.16 0.59
CA GLU A 96 -14.92 14.43 2.03
C GLU A 96 -14.52 13.18 2.84
N VAL A 97 -15.03 12.01 2.46
CA VAL A 97 -14.70 10.73 3.12
C VAL A 97 -13.24 10.37 2.88
N ILE A 98 -12.76 10.55 1.64
CA ILE A 98 -11.37 10.28 1.27
C ILE A 98 -10.44 11.23 2.03
N GLU A 99 -10.78 12.51 2.09
CA GLU A 99 -9.95 13.51 2.77
C GLU A 99 -9.92 13.28 4.28
N LYS A 100 -11.08 12.98 4.88
CA LYS A 100 -11.15 12.60 6.29
C LYS A 100 -10.31 11.36 6.60
N MET A 101 -10.38 10.33 5.76
CA MET A 101 -9.56 9.13 5.91
C MET A 101 -8.07 9.46 5.88
N LYS A 102 -7.62 10.33 4.95
CA LYS A 102 -6.22 10.78 4.90
C LYS A 102 -5.81 11.52 6.16
N ILE A 103 -6.64 12.46 6.63
CA ILE A 103 -6.38 13.23 7.84
C ILE A 103 -6.29 12.31 9.05
N GLU A 104 -7.28 11.45 9.27
CA GLU A 104 -7.30 10.53 10.42
C GLU A 104 -6.11 9.55 10.39
N THR A 105 -5.73 9.07 9.21
CA THR A 105 -4.53 8.22 9.04
C THR A 105 -3.28 9.00 9.45
N GLN A 106 -3.12 10.24 8.98
CA GLN A 106 -1.98 11.08 9.34
C GLN A 106 -1.93 11.37 10.84
N GLU A 107 -3.07 11.73 11.44
CA GLU A 107 -3.17 11.98 12.88
C GLU A 107 -2.82 10.73 13.70
N PHE A 108 -3.28 9.54 13.28
CA PHE A 108 -2.90 8.29 13.93
C PHE A 108 -1.38 8.07 13.90
N PHE A 109 -0.73 8.27 12.75
CA PHE A 109 0.72 8.09 12.66
C PHE A 109 1.53 9.19 13.38
N LYS A 110 0.93 10.36 13.68
CA LYS A 110 1.53 11.41 14.53
C LYS A 110 1.53 11.06 16.03
N LEU A 111 0.69 10.13 16.46
CA LEU A 111 0.70 9.65 17.85
C LEU A 111 2.06 9.06 18.25
N SER A 112 2.30 9.02 19.57
CA SER A 112 3.52 8.44 20.12
C SER A 112 3.60 6.93 19.84
N MET A 113 4.80 6.35 19.92
CA MET A 113 4.97 4.90 19.76
C MET A 113 4.25 4.12 20.87
N GLU A 114 4.15 4.68 22.07
CA GLU A 114 3.44 4.07 23.19
C GLU A 114 1.94 3.93 22.89
N GLU A 115 1.33 4.96 22.31
CA GLU A 115 -0.08 4.93 21.92
C GLU A 115 -0.36 4.00 20.73
N LYS A 116 0.61 3.84 19.82
CA LYS A 116 0.48 2.98 18.62
C LYS A 116 0.77 1.50 18.90
N SER A 117 1.67 1.19 19.82
CA SER A 117 2.14 -0.18 20.08
C SER A 117 1.06 -1.21 20.43
N PRO A 118 -0.07 -0.85 21.08
CA PRO A 118 -1.15 -1.81 21.35
C PRO A 118 -1.85 -2.36 20.11
N TYR A 119 -1.69 -1.71 18.95
CA TYR A 119 -2.31 -2.09 17.67
C TYR A 119 -1.33 -2.77 16.69
N ALA A 120 -0.13 -3.12 17.17
CA ALA A 120 0.96 -3.69 16.37
C ALA A 120 0.97 -5.23 16.36
#